data_AF-A0A4V2YP37-F1
#
_entry.id   AF-A0A4V2YP37-F1
#
_cell.length_a   1.000
_cell.length_b   1.000
_cell.length_c   1.000
_cell.angle_alpha   90.00
_cell.angle_beta   90.00
_cell.angle_gamma   90.00
#
_symmetry.space_group_name_H-M   'P 1'
#
loop_
_entity.id
_entity.type
_entity.pdbx_description
1 polymer ?
#
loop_
_entity_poly.entity_id
_entity_poly.type
_entity_poly.pdbx_seq_one_letter_code
_entity_poly.pdbx_strand_id
1 'polypeptide(L)'
;MVLTAGAAAPSATAAPPSKKVSVERVPLADAAPEVPGKGREIRRSKPFAMAALRWNGKNPDLVEVQAQHLDGTWGEWLRLPAVDGQDRGRPGKNQASEAAWLGDSTAIRVRAESDGAPVDAKTVSVLLIDPGTAQAASTAAKPTAISRAEWGADESLRTQCFQQQGVGVEYGDTVKAAIVHHTAGSNDYTAADSARIVRGIYAYHASELQWCDIGYNVLVDKFGQVFEGRYGGLELPVWGAHAQGFNKDTVGVSMLGEFTSVAPSATQLESVAQVLAWKLAGNYRDPLGEVTMVSGYGGSSAKYPLGTAVTLPVIHGHRDVGYTECPGDLAYQELPALRQRVAELMGDWTAGAIYQKWQAAGADAGPLGGAYELEQDAADGGRQTAFARGAKSAYWSPATEASLIEGMIRDKWREHGAEAGALGYPRTDELSTPDGSGRYNHFAGADGSIYWTPWTGAHEIRGLIKAKWAQLGWENGPLGYPRTDELGTPDGVGRYNHFDRSNGSVYWTPGTGAHEIRGAIKDRWAQVGWERSYLGYPTSDEYAVPGGRRSDFQHGYVVWDAATGNVTDRPY
;
A
#
# COMPACT_ATOMS: atom_id res chain seq x y z
N MET A 1 55.95 16.63 19.90
CA MET A 1 55.43 15.45 19.19
C MET A 1 53.93 15.66 19.04
N VAL A 2 53.47 15.83 17.81
CA VAL A 2 52.07 16.13 17.46
C VAL A 2 51.22 14.87 17.67
N LEU A 3 50.04 15.01 18.27
CA LEU A 3 48.82 14.28 17.92
C LEU A 3 47.62 14.96 18.61
N THR A 4 46.81 15.60 17.78
CA THR A 4 45.46 16.07 18.06
C THR A 4 44.52 14.87 18.23
N ALA A 5 43.59 14.91 19.19
CA ALA A 5 42.47 13.99 19.27
C ALA A 5 41.18 14.80 19.49
N GLY A 6 40.21 14.57 18.59
CA GLY A 6 39.10 15.46 18.28
C GLY A 6 37.95 15.46 19.30
N ALA A 7 37.16 16.53 19.20
CA ALA A 7 35.87 16.64 19.86
C ALA A 7 34.93 15.53 19.37
N ALA A 8 34.41 14.73 20.30
CA ALA A 8 33.38 13.75 20.03
C ALA A 8 32.07 14.45 19.63
N ALA A 9 31.50 14.05 18.49
CA ALA A 9 30.17 14.46 18.06
C ALA A 9 29.11 14.00 19.07
N PRO A 10 28.03 14.79 19.30
CA PRO A 10 26.93 14.36 20.15
C PRO A 10 26.26 13.12 19.56
N SER A 11 26.15 12.07 20.37
CA SER A 11 25.50 10.82 20.00
C SER A 11 24.03 11.07 19.68
N ALA A 12 23.59 10.66 18.50
CA ALA A 12 22.19 10.61 18.14
C ALA A 12 21.45 9.69 19.11
N THR A 13 20.54 10.26 19.91
CA THR A 13 19.63 9.50 20.77
C THR A 13 18.70 8.67 19.90
N ALA A 14 18.76 7.34 20.05
CA ALA A 14 17.83 6.42 19.39
C ALA A 14 16.37 6.80 19.72
N ALA A 15 15.49 6.69 18.72
CA ALA A 15 14.06 6.91 18.91
C ALA A 15 13.50 5.94 19.97
N PRO A 16 12.60 6.40 20.85
CA PRO A 16 12.05 5.56 21.91
C PRO A 16 11.22 4.40 21.32
N PRO A 17 11.23 3.21 21.94
CA PRO A 17 10.50 2.04 21.45
C PRO A 17 8.98 2.25 21.49
N SER A 18 8.27 1.58 20.58
CA SER A 18 6.81 1.59 20.50
C SER A 18 6.14 1.13 21.81
N LYS A 19 5.13 1.85 22.26
CA LYS A 19 4.34 1.56 23.48
C LYS A 19 2.93 1.11 23.10
N LYS A 20 2.43 0.03 23.70
CA LYS A 20 1.05 -0.46 23.46
C LYS A 20 0.02 0.43 24.15
N VAL A 21 -1.15 0.59 23.54
CA VAL A 21 -2.33 1.24 24.14
C VAL A 21 -2.67 0.57 25.47
N SER A 22 -3.04 1.35 26.48
CA SER A 22 -3.57 0.82 27.75
C SER A 22 -4.70 1.68 28.30
N VAL A 23 -5.64 1.03 29.00
CA VAL A 23 -6.79 1.69 29.65
C VAL A 23 -6.81 1.27 31.12
N GLU A 24 -6.71 2.24 32.02
CA GLU A 24 -6.87 2.06 33.45
C GLU A 24 -8.25 2.57 33.87
N ARG A 25 -9.01 1.75 34.61
CA ARG A 25 -10.28 2.18 35.23
C ARG A 25 -10.05 2.54 36.68
N VAL A 26 -10.47 3.74 37.05
CA VAL A 26 -10.35 4.30 38.40
C VAL A 26 -11.75 4.63 38.95
N PRO A 27 -12.25 3.91 39.96
CA PRO A 27 -13.46 4.32 40.67
C PRO A 27 -13.33 5.75 41.22
N LEU A 28 -14.34 6.60 41.02
CA LEU A 28 -14.28 7.99 41.50
C LEU A 28 -14.27 8.07 43.04
N ALA A 29 -14.75 7.01 43.71
CA ALA A 29 -14.64 6.83 45.15
C ALA A 29 -13.18 6.71 45.65
N ASP A 30 -12.25 6.32 44.78
CA ASP A 30 -10.82 6.18 45.11
C ASP A 30 -10.04 7.48 44.85
N ALA A 31 -10.71 8.53 44.34
CA ALA A 31 -10.15 9.86 44.16
C ALA A 31 -10.05 10.62 45.49
N ALA A 32 -9.20 11.65 45.53
CA ALA A 32 -9.16 12.56 46.67
C ALA A 32 -10.55 13.19 46.92
N PRO A 33 -10.89 13.54 48.18
CA PRO A 33 -12.15 14.20 48.50
C PRO A 33 -12.39 15.42 47.61
N GLU A 34 -13.66 15.60 47.24
CA GLU A 34 -14.06 16.69 46.35
C GLU A 34 -13.79 18.04 46.98
N VAL A 35 -13.13 18.92 46.23
CA VAL A 35 -12.90 20.30 46.63
C VAL A 35 -13.90 21.18 45.86
N PRO A 36 -14.75 21.98 46.55
CA PRO A 36 -15.71 22.85 45.90
C PRO A 36 -15.05 23.73 44.81
N GLY A 37 -15.60 23.67 43.59
CA GLY A 37 -15.08 24.41 42.43
C GLY A 37 -13.82 23.83 41.76
N LYS A 38 -13.26 22.72 42.28
CA LYS A 38 -12.06 22.05 41.72
C LYS A 38 -12.27 20.56 41.41
N GLY A 39 -13.43 19.99 41.76
CA GLY A 39 -13.76 18.59 41.51
C GLY A 39 -12.94 17.61 42.35
N ARG A 40 -12.97 16.33 41.95
CA ARG A 40 -12.18 15.25 42.58
C ARG A 40 -10.90 15.01 41.82
N GLU A 41 -9.78 14.94 42.53
CA GLU A 41 -8.45 14.81 41.93
C GLU A 41 -7.95 13.37 42.00
N ILE A 42 -7.40 12.89 40.88
CA ILE A 42 -6.79 11.57 40.72
C ILE A 42 -5.36 11.78 40.24
N ARG A 43 -4.39 11.13 40.90
CA ARG A 43 -2.98 11.14 40.50
C ARG A 43 -2.48 9.73 40.19
N ARG A 44 -1.62 9.59 39.19
CA ARG A 44 -1.05 8.31 38.75
C ARG A 44 0.45 8.39 38.56
N SER A 45 1.12 7.27 38.87
CA SER A 45 2.55 7.11 38.61
C SER A 45 2.85 6.82 37.13
N LYS A 46 1.85 6.36 36.36
CA LYS A 46 1.94 6.16 34.91
C LYS A 46 1.21 7.31 34.19
N PRO A 47 1.79 7.89 33.13
CA PRO A 47 1.11 8.93 32.36
C PRO A 47 -0.03 8.35 31.51
N PHE A 48 -1.04 9.19 31.27
CA PHE A 48 -2.16 8.96 30.36
C PHE A 48 -2.32 10.22 29.49
N ALA A 49 -2.92 10.10 28.31
CA ALA A 49 -3.12 11.24 27.40
C ALA A 49 -4.58 11.52 27.08
N MET A 50 -5.49 10.61 27.44
CA MET A 50 -6.92 10.77 27.25
C MET A 50 -7.68 10.32 28.50
N ALA A 51 -8.89 10.84 28.69
CA ALA A 51 -9.82 10.28 29.67
C ALA A 51 -11.27 10.28 29.20
N ALA A 52 -12.04 9.33 29.73
CA ALA A 52 -13.49 9.28 29.64
C ALA A 52 -14.07 8.95 31.02
N LEU A 53 -15.37 9.19 31.23
CA LEU A 53 -16.07 8.72 32.41
C LEU A 53 -17.01 7.59 32.03
N ARG A 54 -17.16 6.63 32.94
CA ARG A 54 -18.14 5.55 32.89
C ARG A 54 -19.01 5.66 34.11
N TRP A 55 -20.31 5.38 33.98
CA TRP A 55 -21.22 5.31 35.11
C TRP A 55 -22.19 4.14 35.02
N ASN A 56 -22.84 3.85 36.14
CA ASN A 56 -23.96 2.92 36.24
C ASN A 56 -25.16 3.68 36.82
N GLY A 57 -26.34 3.56 36.22
CA GLY A 57 -27.57 4.17 36.74
C GLY A 57 -28.04 5.36 35.89
N LYS A 58 -28.34 6.49 36.54
CA LYS A 58 -28.80 7.72 35.87
C LYS A 58 -27.62 8.40 35.16
N ASN A 59 -27.85 8.88 33.93
CA ASN A 59 -26.86 9.69 33.21
C ASN A 59 -26.59 11.00 33.96
N PRO A 60 -25.31 11.37 34.20
CA PRO A 60 -24.98 12.71 34.66
C PRO A 60 -25.35 13.74 33.57
N ASP A 61 -25.88 14.88 33.99
CA ASP A 61 -26.24 16.00 33.09
C ASP A 61 -25.01 16.85 32.74
N LEU A 62 -23.99 16.79 33.60
CA LEU A 62 -22.68 17.41 33.42
C LEU A 62 -21.58 16.42 33.74
N VAL A 63 -20.66 16.23 32.79
CA VAL A 63 -19.39 15.54 32.99
C VAL A 63 -18.30 16.44 32.43
N GLU A 64 -17.32 16.76 33.26
CA GLU A 64 -16.15 17.52 32.84
C GLU A 64 -14.88 16.95 33.45
N VAL A 65 -13.80 17.13 32.69
CA VAL A 65 -12.46 16.76 33.10
C VAL A 65 -11.49 17.89 32.86
N GLN A 66 -10.45 17.95 33.69
CA GLN A 66 -9.35 18.89 33.56
C GLN A 66 -8.07 18.13 33.88
N ALA A 67 -7.07 18.17 33.01
CA ALA A 67 -5.79 17.51 33.25
C ALA A 67 -4.71 18.51 33.68
N GLN A 68 -3.75 18.02 34.47
CA GLN A 68 -2.53 18.74 34.77
C GLN A 68 -1.50 18.40 33.68
N HIS A 69 -1.03 19.41 32.96
CA HIS A 69 0.07 19.26 32.03
C HIS A 69 1.34 18.82 32.79
N LEU A 70 2.31 18.22 32.09
CA LEU A 70 3.56 17.75 32.71
C LEU A 70 4.41 18.86 33.35
N ASP A 71 4.19 20.12 32.96
CA ASP A 71 4.81 21.31 33.57
C ASP A 71 4.17 21.73 34.91
N GLY A 72 3.13 21.01 35.35
CA GLY A 72 2.42 21.25 36.60
C GLY A 72 1.26 22.23 36.49
N THR A 73 1.02 22.85 35.32
CA THR A 73 -0.13 23.73 35.09
C THR A 73 -1.41 22.92 34.84
N TRP A 74 -2.56 23.48 35.20
CA TRP A 74 -3.87 22.87 34.93
C TRP A 74 -4.46 23.48 33.66
N GLY A 75 -4.90 22.63 32.73
CA GLY A 75 -5.55 23.04 31.49
C GLY A 75 -6.99 23.53 31.69
N GLU A 76 -7.75 23.68 30.62
CA GLU A 76 -9.17 24.07 30.70
C GLU A 76 -10.07 22.89 31.11
N TRP A 77 -11.25 23.20 31.63
CA TRP A 77 -12.30 22.20 31.86
C TRP A 77 -12.93 21.80 30.52
N LEU A 78 -12.86 20.52 30.19
CA LEU A 78 -13.44 19.95 28.99
C LEU A 78 -14.72 19.19 29.33
N ARG A 79 -15.83 19.56 28.70
CA ARG A 79 -17.09 18.85 28.83
C ARG A 79 -17.08 17.58 27.98
N LEU A 80 -17.43 16.45 28.60
CA LEU A 80 -17.52 15.16 27.92
C LEU A 80 -18.99 14.77 27.77
N PRO A 81 -19.58 14.87 26.56
CA PRO A 81 -20.96 14.42 26.35
C PRO A 81 -21.08 12.89 26.54
N ALA A 82 -22.26 12.42 26.94
CA ALA A 82 -22.54 10.98 27.04
C ALA A 82 -22.55 10.34 25.64
N VAL A 83 -21.91 9.16 25.49
CA VAL A 83 -21.99 8.36 24.27
C VAL A 83 -23.31 7.60 24.21
N ASP A 84 -24.01 7.69 23.08
CA ASP A 84 -25.24 6.94 22.79
C ASP A 84 -25.10 6.00 21.57
N GLY A 85 -23.87 5.86 21.05
CA GLY A 85 -23.53 5.00 19.92
C GLY A 85 -23.87 3.52 20.14
N GLN A 86 -24.34 2.86 19.09
CA GLN A 86 -24.74 1.44 19.10
C GLN A 86 -24.02 0.68 17.99
N ASP A 87 -23.50 -0.51 18.30
CA ASP A 87 -22.97 -1.43 17.29
C ASP A 87 -24.10 -2.34 16.79
N ARG A 88 -24.52 -2.18 15.53
CA ARG A 88 -25.66 -2.89 14.92
C ARG A 88 -26.96 -2.79 15.74
N GLY A 89 -27.26 -1.60 16.26
CA GLY A 89 -28.44 -1.37 17.11
C GLY A 89 -28.36 -2.04 18.49
N ARG A 90 -27.18 -2.52 18.88
CA ARG A 90 -26.92 -3.02 20.24
C ARG A 90 -26.19 -1.92 20.99
N PRO A 91 -26.82 -1.26 21.98
CA PRO A 91 -26.11 -0.32 22.82
C PRO A 91 -24.99 -1.05 23.56
N GLY A 92 -23.87 -0.36 23.76
CA GLY A 92 -22.80 -0.84 24.61
C GLY A 92 -23.34 -1.19 26.00
N LYS A 93 -22.77 -2.21 26.66
CA LYS A 93 -23.24 -2.67 27.98
C LYS A 93 -23.05 -1.64 29.11
N ASN A 94 -22.31 -0.56 28.86
CA ASN A 94 -21.91 0.41 29.88
C ASN A 94 -22.23 1.81 29.39
N GLN A 95 -22.76 2.66 30.26
CA GLN A 95 -22.95 4.08 29.99
C GLN A 95 -21.62 4.81 30.22
N ALA A 96 -21.24 5.68 29.30
CA ALA A 96 -19.98 6.41 29.35
C ALA A 96 -20.07 7.77 28.64
N SER A 97 -19.04 8.59 28.80
CA SER A 97 -18.82 9.79 28.00
C SER A 97 -17.98 9.51 26.76
N GLU A 98 -17.93 10.48 25.84
CA GLU A 98 -16.86 10.58 24.85
C GLU A 98 -15.50 10.65 25.56
N ALA A 99 -14.45 10.13 24.91
CA ALA A 99 -13.09 10.25 25.41
C ALA A 99 -12.48 11.58 24.92
N ALA A 100 -11.98 12.40 25.84
CA ALA A 100 -11.26 13.61 25.47
C ALA A 100 -9.75 13.38 25.46
N TRP A 101 -9.10 14.02 24.50
CA TRP A 101 -7.67 14.25 24.52
C TRP A 101 -7.32 15.32 25.56
N LEU A 102 -6.36 14.99 26.43
CA LEU A 102 -5.94 15.82 27.56
C LEU A 102 -4.45 16.24 27.46
N GLY A 103 -3.72 15.67 26.50
CA GLY A 103 -2.26 15.69 26.49
C GLY A 103 -1.67 14.81 27.59
N ASP A 104 -0.36 14.53 27.52
CA ASP A 104 0.31 13.69 28.52
C ASP A 104 0.16 14.29 29.92
N SER A 105 -0.40 13.49 30.83
CA SER A 105 -0.71 13.91 32.18
C SER A 105 -0.53 12.77 33.18
N THR A 106 -0.26 13.13 34.43
CA THR A 106 -0.26 12.22 35.58
C THR A 106 -1.32 12.59 36.61
N ALA A 107 -2.12 13.64 36.35
CA ALA A 107 -3.15 14.09 37.26
C ALA A 107 -4.37 14.65 36.52
N ILE A 108 -5.56 14.24 36.96
CA ILE A 108 -6.84 14.70 36.39
C ILE A 108 -7.78 15.11 37.51
N ARG A 109 -8.59 16.12 37.23
CA ARG A 109 -9.75 16.51 38.03
C ARG A 109 -11.00 16.19 37.27
N VAL A 110 -11.98 15.70 38.01
CA VAL A 110 -13.25 15.24 37.45
C VAL A 110 -14.41 15.89 38.20
N ARG A 111 -15.35 16.41 37.42
CA ARG A 111 -16.64 16.90 37.89
C ARG A 111 -17.74 16.13 37.18
N ALA A 112 -18.64 15.53 37.96
CA ALA A 112 -19.79 14.83 37.44
C ALA A 112 -21.01 15.17 38.30
N GLU A 113 -22.04 15.72 37.68
CA GLU A 113 -23.24 16.21 38.38
C GLU A 113 -24.50 15.67 37.69
N SER A 114 -25.55 15.47 38.49
CA SER A 114 -26.91 15.26 38.00
C SER A 114 -27.88 16.11 38.81
N ASP A 115 -28.85 16.73 38.14
CA ASP A 115 -29.80 17.69 38.71
C ASP A 115 -29.11 18.83 39.52
N GLY A 116 -27.90 19.23 39.12
CA GLY A 116 -27.11 20.28 39.78
C GLY A 116 -26.42 19.86 41.10
N ALA A 117 -26.34 18.56 41.40
CA ALA A 117 -25.61 18.02 42.54
C ALA A 117 -24.56 16.97 42.12
N PRO A 118 -23.42 16.83 42.85
CA PRO A 118 -22.43 15.79 42.56
C PRO A 118 -23.02 14.38 42.59
N VAL A 119 -22.64 13.56 41.61
CA VAL A 119 -23.07 12.15 41.53
C VAL A 119 -22.43 11.29 42.63
N ASP A 120 -23.06 10.16 42.98
CA ASP A 120 -22.46 9.19 43.90
C ASP A 120 -21.17 8.63 43.29
N ALA A 121 -20.04 8.92 43.92
CA ALA A 121 -18.71 8.51 43.46
C ALA A 121 -18.53 7.00 43.34
N LYS A 122 -19.39 6.18 43.97
CA LYS A 122 -19.42 4.71 43.79
C LYS A 122 -20.02 4.27 42.45
N THR A 123 -20.80 5.13 41.83
CA THR A 123 -21.49 4.85 40.57
C THR A 123 -20.70 5.27 39.33
N VAL A 124 -19.62 6.04 39.52
CA VAL A 124 -18.81 6.61 38.44
C VAL A 124 -17.36 6.13 38.51
N SER A 125 -16.75 5.91 37.36
CA SER A 125 -15.33 5.60 37.21
C SER A 125 -14.73 6.44 36.09
N VAL A 126 -13.48 6.85 36.27
CA VAL A 126 -12.68 7.52 35.24
C VAL A 126 -11.88 6.45 34.49
N LEU A 127 -11.90 6.50 33.17
CA LEU A 127 -11.07 5.69 32.30
C LEU A 127 -9.87 6.55 31.89
N LEU A 128 -8.68 6.25 32.41
CA LEU A 128 -7.43 6.90 32.01
C LEU A 128 -6.80 6.09 30.89
N ILE A 129 -6.56 6.73 29.75
CA ILE A 129 -6.17 6.05 28.52
C ILE A 129 -4.79 6.57 28.10
N ASP A 130 -3.86 5.63 27.94
CA ASP A 130 -2.57 5.85 27.30
C ASP A 130 -2.68 5.30 25.87
N PRO A 131 -2.62 6.17 24.84
CA PRO A 131 -2.78 5.76 23.44
C PRO A 131 -1.58 4.98 22.89
N GLY A 132 -0.50 4.85 23.66
CA GLY A 132 0.74 4.23 23.19
C GLY A 132 1.48 5.09 22.16
N THR A 133 2.56 4.53 21.62
CA THR A 133 3.34 5.13 20.53
C THR A 133 3.59 4.04 19.49
N ALA A 134 3.19 4.30 18.25
CA ALA A 134 3.53 3.46 17.10
C ALA A 134 4.41 4.28 16.15
N GLN A 135 5.40 3.64 15.57
CA GLN A 135 6.08 4.19 14.41
C GLN A 135 5.41 3.56 13.19
N ALA A 136 4.74 4.40 12.40
CA ALA A 136 4.19 4.02 11.12
C ALA A 136 4.75 4.96 10.07
N ALA A 137 5.37 4.41 9.02
CA ALA A 137 5.40 5.11 7.75
C ALA A 137 3.96 5.11 7.24
N SER A 138 3.37 6.29 7.12
CA SER A 138 2.02 6.49 6.62
C SER A 138 2.15 7.16 5.25
N THR A 139 1.63 6.51 4.21
CA THR A 139 0.99 7.26 3.13
C THR A 139 -0.45 7.51 3.56
N ALA A 140 -1.05 8.64 3.17
CA ALA A 140 -2.45 8.90 3.51
C ALA A 140 -3.34 7.77 2.95
N ALA A 141 -4.24 7.25 3.80
CA ALA A 141 -5.13 6.14 3.45
C ALA A 141 -6.03 6.51 2.25
N LYS A 142 -6.30 5.53 1.37
CA LYS A 142 -7.20 5.71 0.22
C LYS A 142 -8.58 6.19 0.71
N PRO A 143 -9.06 7.38 0.29
CA PRO A 143 -10.39 7.85 0.66
C PRO A 143 -11.48 6.91 0.15
N THR A 144 -12.57 6.79 0.92
CA THR A 144 -13.77 6.10 0.41
C THR A 144 -14.36 6.93 -0.72
N ALA A 145 -14.36 6.38 -1.93
CA ALA A 145 -14.89 7.03 -3.12
C ALA A 145 -16.10 6.27 -3.65
N ILE A 146 -17.13 7.02 -4.02
CA ILE A 146 -18.29 6.52 -4.77
C ILE A 146 -17.80 6.22 -6.19
N SER A 147 -17.76 4.93 -6.52
CA SER A 147 -17.33 4.44 -7.83
C SER A 147 -18.28 4.86 -8.94
N ARG A 148 -17.80 4.78 -10.19
CA ARG A 148 -18.60 5.05 -11.38
C ARG A 148 -19.88 4.22 -11.46
N ALA A 149 -19.81 2.96 -11.06
CA ALA A 149 -20.98 2.10 -10.97
C ALA A 149 -21.99 2.59 -9.91
N GLU A 150 -21.52 2.98 -8.73
CA GLU A 150 -22.37 3.44 -7.62
C GLU A 150 -23.06 4.77 -7.91
N TRP A 151 -22.37 5.73 -8.53
CA TRP A 151 -23.02 6.98 -8.96
C TRP A 151 -23.79 6.85 -10.28
N GLY A 152 -23.78 5.68 -10.93
CA GLY A 152 -24.60 5.39 -12.11
C GLY A 152 -24.08 6.01 -13.40
N ALA A 153 -22.77 5.92 -13.64
CA ALA A 153 -22.15 6.29 -14.91
C ALA A 153 -22.68 5.46 -16.07
N ASP A 154 -23.16 6.11 -17.13
CA ASP A 154 -23.44 5.43 -18.39
C ASP A 154 -22.15 5.27 -19.20
N GLU A 155 -21.42 4.17 -18.95
CA GLU A 155 -20.16 3.86 -19.62
C GLU A 155 -20.25 3.80 -21.16
N SER A 156 -21.46 3.66 -21.72
CA SER A 156 -21.64 3.68 -23.17
C SER A 156 -21.27 5.03 -23.79
N LEU A 157 -21.51 6.15 -23.09
CA LEU A 157 -21.13 7.49 -23.57
C LEU A 157 -19.61 7.60 -23.76
N ARG A 158 -18.84 7.04 -22.82
CA ARG A 158 -17.37 7.03 -22.89
C ARG A 158 -16.86 6.09 -23.98
N THR A 159 -17.29 4.84 -23.92
CA THR A 159 -16.81 3.79 -24.84
C THR A 159 -17.14 4.09 -26.29
N GLN A 160 -18.35 4.59 -26.58
CA GLN A 160 -18.75 4.96 -27.94
C GLN A 160 -17.99 6.19 -28.44
N CYS A 161 -17.82 7.23 -27.62
CA CYS A 161 -17.05 8.41 -28.02
C CYS A 161 -15.60 8.04 -28.35
N PHE A 162 -14.94 7.25 -27.50
CA PHE A 162 -13.58 6.77 -27.75
C PHE A 162 -13.50 5.95 -29.05
N GLN A 163 -14.45 5.04 -29.27
CA GLN A 163 -14.53 4.27 -30.50
C GLN A 163 -14.69 5.16 -31.74
N GLN A 164 -15.56 6.18 -31.68
CA GLN A 164 -15.82 7.10 -32.79
C GLN A 164 -14.61 7.97 -33.12
N GLN A 165 -13.88 8.42 -32.10
CA GLN A 165 -12.68 9.24 -32.28
C GLN A 165 -11.42 8.43 -32.58
N GLY A 166 -11.46 7.10 -32.44
CA GLY A 166 -10.30 6.24 -32.63
C GLY A 166 -9.19 6.47 -31.59
N VAL A 167 -9.56 6.99 -30.42
CA VAL A 167 -8.66 7.24 -29.29
C VAL A 167 -9.12 6.44 -28.07
N GLY A 168 -8.28 6.36 -27.03
CA GLY A 168 -8.59 5.66 -25.79
C GLY A 168 -8.34 6.54 -24.58
N VAL A 169 -8.41 5.93 -23.39
CA VAL A 169 -7.94 6.59 -22.17
C VAL A 169 -6.44 6.84 -22.31
N GLU A 170 -6.04 8.08 -22.12
CA GLU A 170 -4.64 8.51 -22.18
C GLU A 170 -4.01 8.47 -20.79
N TYR A 171 -2.77 8.00 -20.71
CA TYR A 171 -2.03 7.86 -19.46
C TYR A 171 -0.69 8.60 -19.56
N GLY A 172 -0.29 9.22 -18.46
CA GLY A 172 1.07 9.74 -18.28
C GLY A 172 2.01 8.68 -17.73
N ASP A 173 3.24 9.09 -17.47
CA ASP A 173 4.20 8.24 -16.75
C ASP A 173 3.95 8.31 -15.24
N THR A 174 3.39 9.42 -14.75
CA THR A 174 3.15 9.66 -13.32
C THR A 174 2.24 10.88 -13.12
N VAL A 175 1.83 11.13 -11.87
CA VAL A 175 1.24 12.42 -11.46
C VAL A 175 2.34 13.27 -10.81
N LYS A 176 2.48 14.52 -11.23
CA LYS A 176 3.46 15.50 -10.73
C LYS A 176 2.83 16.59 -9.88
N ALA A 177 1.58 16.95 -10.16
CA ALA A 177 0.88 18.03 -9.50
C ALA A 177 -0.62 17.75 -9.40
N ALA A 178 -1.31 18.52 -8.57
CA ALA A 178 -2.75 18.54 -8.50
C ALA A 178 -3.31 19.92 -8.85
N ILE A 179 -4.37 19.93 -9.64
CA ILE A 179 -5.10 21.15 -10.00
C ILE A 179 -6.46 21.11 -9.32
N VAL A 180 -6.70 22.09 -8.45
CA VAL A 180 -7.98 22.27 -7.77
C VAL A 180 -8.93 23.06 -8.66
N HIS A 181 -10.12 22.52 -8.85
CA HIS A 181 -11.20 23.08 -9.64
C HIS A 181 -12.45 23.30 -8.81
N HIS A 182 -13.38 24.05 -9.38
CA HIS A 182 -14.78 24.01 -9.01
C HIS A 182 -15.63 23.76 -10.26
N THR A 183 -16.89 23.39 -10.05
CA THR A 183 -17.88 23.32 -11.13
C THR A 183 -18.63 24.65 -11.28
N ALA A 184 -19.36 24.90 -12.37
CA ALA A 184 -20.18 26.11 -12.49
C ALA A 184 -21.59 25.99 -11.83
N GLY A 185 -21.77 25.07 -10.89
CA GLY A 185 -23.10 24.69 -10.36
C GLY A 185 -23.57 25.53 -9.17
N SER A 186 -24.90 25.57 -8.95
CA SER A 186 -25.48 26.12 -7.72
C SER A 186 -24.90 25.42 -6.50
N ASN A 187 -24.68 26.18 -5.42
CA ASN A 187 -24.36 25.60 -4.11
C ASN A 187 -25.58 25.08 -3.36
N ASP A 188 -26.79 25.31 -3.88
CA ASP A 188 -28.06 24.88 -3.30
C ASP A 188 -28.49 23.52 -3.86
N TYR A 189 -27.87 22.45 -3.34
CA TYR A 189 -28.20 21.06 -3.62
C TYR A 189 -28.11 20.20 -2.34
N THR A 190 -28.79 19.05 -2.32
CA THR A 190 -28.73 18.08 -1.21
C THR A 190 -27.71 16.97 -1.48
N ALA A 191 -27.29 16.23 -0.46
CA ALA A 191 -26.33 15.12 -0.63
C ALA A 191 -26.83 14.05 -1.62
N ALA A 192 -28.16 13.86 -1.71
CA ALA A 192 -28.80 12.94 -2.64
C ALA A 192 -28.74 13.44 -4.10
N ASP A 193 -28.57 14.75 -4.32
CA ASP A 193 -28.47 15.33 -5.66
C ASP A 193 -27.05 15.21 -6.24
N SER A 194 -26.02 15.04 -5.41
CA SER A 194 -24.62 15.05 -5.85
C SER A 194 -24.33 14.04 -6.97
N ALA A 195 -24.79 12.79 -6.83
CA ALA A 195 -24.62 11.78 -7.88
C ALA A 195 -25.35 12.16 -9.18
N ARG A 196 -26.52 12.83 -9.08
CA ARG A 196 -27.25 13.33 -10.26
C ARG A 196 -26.50 14.46 -10.96
N ILE A 197 -25.89 15.35 -10.19
CA ILE A 197 -25.04 16.44 -10.70
C ILE A 197 -23.83 15.86 -11.43
N VAL A 198 -23.13 14.90 -10.81
CA VAL A 198 -21.98 14.22 -11.44
C VAL A 198 -22.37 13.54 -12.75
N ARG A 199 -23.51 12.82 -12.79
CA ARG A 199 -24.04 12.24 -14.05
C ARG A 199 -24.30 13.30 -15.12
N GLY A 200 -24.87 14.45 -14.75
CA GLY A 200 -25.12 15.55 -15.67
C GLY A 200 -23.83 16.14 -16.25
N ILE A 201 -22.83 16.38 -15.40
CA ILE A 201 -21.50 16.85 -15.81
C ILE A 201 -20.84 15.83 -16.74
N TYR A 202 -20.88 14.54 -16.39
CA TYR A 202 -20.34 13.46 -17.21
C TYR A 202 -21.00 13.43 -18.60
N ALA A 203 -22.33 13.45 -18.68
CA ALA A 203 -23.05 13.42 -19.94
C ALA A 203 -22.70 14.63 -20.83
N TYR A 204 -22.62 15.83 -20.23
CA TYR A 204 -22.23 17.05 -20.94
C TYR A 204 -20.79 16.99 -21.46
N HIS A 205 -19.83 16.59 -20.62
CA HIS A 205 -18.42 16.50 -21.03
C HIS A 205 -18.18 15.41 -22.09
N ALA A 206 -18.78 14.23 -21.90
CA ALA A 206 -18.58 13.11 -22.81
C ALA A 206 -19.28 13.32 -24.16
N SER A 207 -20.53 13.81 -24.14
CA SER A 207 -21.38 13.87 -25.34
C SER A 207 -21.31 15.22 -26.04
N GLU A 208 -21.46 16.34 -25.32
CA GLU A 208 -21.52 17.67 -25.93
C GLU A 208 -20.11 18.23 -26.19
N LEU A 209 -19.22 18.12 -25.21
CA LEU A 209 -17.85 18.61 -25.35
C LEU A 209 -16.91 17.62 -26.05
N GLN A 210 -17.38 16.39 -26.29
CA GLN A 210 -16.64 15.34 -26.99
C GLN A 210 -15.27 15.02 -26.33
N TRP A 211 -15.16 15.20 -25.01
CA TRP A 211 -13.97 14.82 -24.24
C TRP A 211 -13.91 13.31 -23.97
N CYS A 212 -14.95 12.59 -24.39
CA CYS A 212 -15.18 11.16 -24.20
C CYS A 212 -15.23 10.69 -22.75
N ASP A 213 -15.06 11.57 -21.75
CA ASP A 213 -15.32 11.28 -20.35
C ASP A 213 -15.45 12.60 -19.57
N ILE A 214 -15.73 12.51 -18.28
CA ILE A 214 -15.64 13.66 -17.38
C ILE A 214 -14.18 14.15 -17.30
N GLY A 215 -13.97 15.47 -17.46
CA GLY A 215 -12.63 16.04 -17.55
C GLY A 215 -11.81 16.00 -16.25
N TYR A 216 -12.44 15.84 -15.10
CA TYR A 216 -11.78 15.79 -13.78
C TYR A 216 -11.54 14.34 -13.34
N ASN A 217 -10.43 14.07 -12.67
CA ASN A 217 -10.13 12.73 -12.15
C ASN A 217 -10.98 12.41 -10.91
N VAL A 218 -11.24 13.41 -10.06
CA VAL A 218 -12.03 13.26 -8.83
C VAL A 218 -12.98 14.45 -8.68
N LEU A 219 -14.18 14.20 -8.18
CA LEU A 219 -15.12 15.25 -7.79
C LEU A 219 -15.47 15.12 -6.30
N VAL A 220 -15.59 16.24 -5.60
CA VAL A 220 -15.89 16.27 -4.16
C VAL A 220 -17.05 17.21 -3.90
N ASP A 221 -18.11 16.76 -3.25
CA ASP A 221 -19.27 17.58 -2.93
C ASP A 221 -19.15 18.32 -1.60
N LYS A 222 -20.10 19.23 -1.31
CA LYS A 222 -20.10 20.03 -0.08
C LYS A 222 -20.35 19.22 1.21
N PHE A 223 -20.70 17.94 1.09
CA PHE A 223 -20.98 17.01 2.19
C PHE A 223 -19.83 16.03 2.43
N GLY A 224 -18.75 16.12 1.64
CA GLY A 224 -17.57 15.27 1.72
C GLY A 224 -17.68 13.95 0.93
N GLN A 225 -18.69 13.79 0.08
CA GLN A 225 -18.77 12.64 -0.82
C GLN A 225 -17.73 12.81 -1.93
N VAL A 226 -16.83 11.84 -2.06
CA VAL A 226 -15.80 11.77 -3.09
C VAL A 226 -16.31 10.85 -4.21
N PHE A 227 -16.26 11.31 -5.45
CA PHE A 227 -16.69 10.55 -6.63
C PHE A 227 -15.49 10.25 -7.52
N GLU A 228 -15.40 9.01 -8.00
CA GLU A 228 -14.54 8.70 -9.14
C GLU A 228 -15.02 9.49 -10.36
N GLY A 229 -14.16 10.38 -10.87
CA GLY A 229 -14.40 11.12 -12.10
C GLY A 229 -13.94 10.29 -13.30
N ARG A 230 -12.90 10.75 -13.98
CA ARG A 230 -12.39 10.14 -15.22
C ARG A 230 -11.98 8.69 -14.96
N TYR A 231 -12.43 7.77 -15.82
CA TYR A 231 -12.27 6.33 -15.64
C TYR A 231 -10.80 5.94 -15.37
N GLY A 232 -10.55 5.26 -14.25
CA GLY A 232 -9.21 4.83 -13.84
C GLY A 232 -8.35 5.91 -13.18
N GLY A 233 -8.83 7.16 -13.12
CA GLY A 233 -8.09 8.32 -12.60
C GLY A 233 -7.83 8.29 -11.09
N LEU A 234 -8.46 7.38 -10.36
CA LEU A 234 -8.16 7.10 -8.97
C LEU A 234 -6.77 6.48 -8.82
N GLU A 235 -6.44 5.45 -9.59
CA GLU A 235 -5.25 4.61 -9.37
C GLU A 235 -4.13 4.88 -10.39
N LEU A 236 -4.50 5.25 -11.61
CA LEU A 236 -3.59 5.45 -12.73
C LEU A 236 -3.40 6.94 -13.05
N PRO A 237 -2.31 7.32 -13.74
CA PRO A 237 -1.99 8.70 -14.08
C PRO A 237 -2.76 9.12 -15.34
N VAL A 238 -4.09 9.00 -15.28
CA VAL A 238 -5.00 9.30 -16.39
C VAL A 238 -4.98 10.80 -16.68
N TRP A 239 -4.76 11.16 -17.94
CA TRP A 239 -4.79 12.55 -18.36
C TRP A 239 -6.19 13.12 -18.17
N GLY A 240 -6.28 14.34 -17.66
CA GLY A 240 -7.54 15.05 -17.55
C GLY A 240 -8.02 15.66 -18.86
N ALA A 241 -9.17 16.32 -18.80
CA ALA A 241 -9.60 17.34 -19.77
C ALA A 241 -10.00 18.61 -19.01
N HIS A 242 -9.33 18.88 -17.90
CA HIS A 242 -9.70 19.90 -16.91
C HIS A 242 -8.88 21.19 -17.01
N ALA A 243 -7.67 21.17 -17.59
CA ALA A 243 -6.79 22.34 -17.71
C ALA A 243 -5.98 22.24 -19.02
N GLN A 244 -6.39 22.96 -20.05
CA GLN A 244 -5.67 22.95 -21.34
C GLN A 244 -4.21 23.37 -21.17
N GLY A 245 -3.30 22.65 -21.83
CA GLY A 245 -1.85 22.76 -21.62
C GLY A 245 -1.32 21.98 -20.41
N PHE A 246 -2.15 21.63 -19.42
CA PHE A 246 -1.69 20.99 -18.17
C PHE A 246 -2.52 19.77 -17.77
N ASN A 247 -3.24 19.17 -18.72
CA ASN A 247 -3.99 17.91 -18.53
C ASN A 247 -3.07 16.70 -18.29
N LYS A 248 -1.85 16.74 -18.83
CA LYS A 248 -0.84 15.71 -18.68
C LYS A 248 -0.12 15.87 -17.33
N ASP A 249 0.23 14.76 -16.71
CA ASP A 249 1.00 14.66 -15.46
C ASP A 249 0.33 15.36 -14.26
N THR A 250 -0.97 15.67 -14.32
CA THR A 250 -1.70 16.26 -13.19
C THR A 250 -2.96 15.48 -12.84
N VAL A 251 -3.39 15.59 -11.59
CA VAL A 251 -4.69 15.13 -11.13
C VAL A 251 -5.62 16.32 -10.94
N GLY A 252 -6.77 16.32 -11.63
CA GLY A 252 -7.82 17.32 -11.45
C GLY A 252 -8.80 16.91 -10.36
N VAL A 253 -8.87 17.69 -9.28
CA VAL A 253 -9.85 17.51 -8.20
C VAL A 253 -10.85 18.67 -8.25
N SER A 254 -12.12 18.38 -8.55
CA SER A 254 -13.15 19.40 -8.73
C SER A 254 -14.15 19.42 -7.58
N MET A 255 -14.31 20.57 -6.94
CA MET A 255 -15.31 20.81 -5.91
C MET A 255 -16.66 21.11 -6.57
N LEU A 256 -17.71 20.35 -6.24
CA LEU A 256 -19.06 20.65 -6.70
C LEU A 256 -19.57 21.93 -6.00
N GLY A 257 -19.88 22.94 -6.80
CA GLY A 257 -20.27 24.28 -6.35
C GLY A 257 -19.50 25.41 -7.02
N GLU A 258 -19.93 26.65 -6.78
CA GLU A 258 -19.33 27.91 -7.24
C GLU A 258 -18.76 28.68 -6.04
N PHE A 259 -17.47 29.04 -6.07
CA PHE A 259 -16.78 29.56 -4.88
C PHE A 259 -16.17 30.96 -5.04
N THR A 260 -16.67 31.74 -5.99
CA THR A 260 -16.30 33.16 -6.11
C THR A 260 -16.76 33.98 -4.91
N SER A 261 -17.98 33.74 -4.41
CA SER A 261 -18.58 34.51 -3.29
C SER A 261 -19.10 33.67 -2.13
N VAL A 262 -19.08 32.34 -2.26
CA VAL A 262 -19.45 31.39 -1.19
C VAL A 262 -18.24 30.52 -0.90
N ALA A 263 -17.86 30.36 0.37
CA ALA A 263 -16.71 29.53 0.73
C ALA A 263 -17.06 28.03 0.58
N PRO A 264 -16.11 27.18 0.18
CA PRO A 264 -16.26 25.73 0.31
C PRO A 264 -16.56 25.34 1.76
N SER A 265 -17.33 24.27 1.97
CA SER A 265 -17.56 23.79 3.34
C SER A 265 -16.26 23.19 3.92
N ALA A 266 -16.11 23.24 5.24
CA ALA A 266 -14.97 22.60 5.92
C ALA A 266 -14.88 21.10 5.60
N THR A 267 -16.03 20.41 5.51
CA THR A 267 -16.10 18.99 5.14
C THR A 267 -15.60 18.75 3.73
N GLN A 268 -15.95 19.61 2.76
CA GLN A 268 -15.48 19.50 1.39
C GLN A 268 -13.96 19.70 1.29
N LEU A 269 -13.43 20.73 1.97
CA LEU A 269 -11.99 20.99 2.00
C LEU A 269 -11.22 19.84 2.64
N GLU A 270 -11.73 19.26 3.72
CA GLU A 270 -11.11 18.09 4.36
C GLU A 270 -11.10 16.87 3.43
N SER A 271 -12.21 16.59 2.73
CA SER A 271 -12.25 15.50 1.74
C SER A 271 -11.32 15.74 0.56
N VAL A 272 -11.20 16.99 0.07
CA VAL A 272 -10.20 17.36 -0.94
C VAL A 272 -8.79 17.13 -0.40
N ALA A 273 -8.50 17.53 0.83
CA ALA A 273 -7.20 17.31 1.46
C ALA A 273 -6.85 15.82 1.56
N GLN A 274 -7.81 14.98 1.94
CA GLN A 274 -7.62 13.52 2.02
C GLN A 274 -7.33 12.90 0.65
N VAL A 275 -8.06 13.31 -0.40
CA VAL A 275 -7.80 12.87 -1.79
C VAL A 275 -6.41 13.29 -2.25
N LEU A 276 -6.05 14.56 -2.03
CA LEU A 276 -4.74 15.07 -2.44
C LEU A 276 -3.60 14.41 -1.66
N ALA A 277 -3.75 14.20 -0.36
CA ALA A 277 -2.76 13.52 0.45
C ALA A 277 -2.52 12.09 -0.03
N TRP A 278 -3.59 11.34 -0.32
CA TRP A 278 -3.48 9.99 -0.83
C TRP A 278 -2.81 9.94 -2.20
N LYS A 279 -3.24 10.79 -3.15
CA LYS A 279 -2.66 10.85 -4.50
C LYS A 279 -1.20 11.28 -4.47
N LEU A 280 -0.87 12.36 -3.75
CA LEU A 280 0.48 12.91 -3.75
C LEU A 280 1.47 12.05 -2.95
N ALA A 281 1.05 11.43 -1.84
CA ALA A 281 1.89 10.47 -1.13
C ALA A 281 2.20 9.24 -1.99
N GLY A 282 1.18 8.66 -2.62
CA GLY A 282 1.36 7.49 -3.51
C GLY A 282 2.15 7.80 -4.78
N ASN A 283 2.24 9.07 -5.18
CA ASN A 283 3.05 9.52 -6.31
C ASN A 283 4.35 10.22 -5.89
N TYR A 284 4.71 10.22 -4.61
CA TYR A 284 5.94 10.82 -4.08
C TYR A 284 6.11 12.31 -4.43
N ARG A 285 5.09 13.11 -4.13
CA ARG A 285 5.09 14.56 -4.36
C ARG A 285 4.95 15.32 -3.05
N ASP A 286 5.85 16.28 -2.82
CA ASP A 286 5.78 17.17 -1.68
C ASP A 286 4.64 18.19 -1.87
N PRO A 287 3.58 18.17 -1.05
CA PRO A 287 2.44 19.09 -1.20
C PRO A 287 2.80 20.55 -0.89
N LEU A 288 3.90 20.81 -0.17
CA LEU A 288 4.41 22.15 0.10
C LEU A 288 5.44 22.62 -0.93
N GLY A 289 5.88 21.71 -1.79
CA GLY A 289 6.90 21.96 -2.80
C GLY A 289 6.37 22.67 -4.05
N GLU A 290 7.31 22.95 -4.94
CA GLU A 290 7.04 23.45 -6.28
C GLU A 290 7.42 22.41 -7.34
N VAL A 291 6.79 22.52 -8.49
CA VAL A 291 7.01 21.67 -9.65
C VAL A 291 7.08 22.51 -10.91
N THR A 292 8.07 22.19 -11.76
CA THR A 292 8.16 22.77 -13.10
C THR A 292 7.48 21.85 -14.10
N MET A 293 6.44 22.36 -14.74
CA MET A 293 5.69 21.66 -15.78
C MET A 293 5.82 22.39 -17.11
N VAL A 294 5.71 21.64 -18.22
CA VAL A 294 5.76 22.19 -19.57
C VAL A 294 4.35 22.20 -20.14
N SER A 295 3.86 23.38 -20.54
CA SER A 295 2.56 23.53 -21.18
C SER A 295 2.50 22.68 -22.46
N GLY A 296 1.57 21.73 -22.50
CA GLY A 296 1.26 20.87 -23.64
C GLY A 296 0.28 21.53 -24.61
N TYR A 297 -0.40 20.70 -25.41
CA TYR A 297 -1.39 21.20 -26.36
C TYR A 297 -2.58 21.85 -25.64
N GLY A 298 -2.95 23.04 -26.12
CA GLY A 298 -4.07 23.81 -25.60
C GLY A 298 -4.54 24.83 -26.64
N GLY A 299 -5.84 25.12 -26.63
CA GLY A 299 -6.48 26.13 -27.45
C GLY A 299 -6.56 27.47 -26.73
N SER A 300 -7.61 28.23 -27.00
CA SER A 300 -7.78 29.60 -26.51
C SER A 300 -7.87 29.75 -24.99
N SER A 301 -8.13 28.67 -24.23
CA SER A 301 -8.19 28.73 -22.77
C SER A 301 -6.86 28.41 -22.08
N ALA A 302 -5.84 27.97 -22.81
CA ALA A 302 -4.50 27.75 -22.26
C ALA A 302 -3.79 29.09 -22.04
N LYS A 303 -3.35 29.33 -20.80
CA LYS A 303 -2.68 30.60 -20.42
C LYS A 303 -1.26 30.71 -20.98
N TYR A 304 -0.60 29.57 -21.14
CA TYR A 304 0.79 29.48 -21.55
C TYR A 304 0.93 28.81 -22.93
N PRO A 305 1.72 29.38 -23.85
CA PRO A 305 2.01 28.74 -25.14
C PRO A 305 2.59 27.33 -24.99
N LEU A 306 2.34 26.47 -25.99
CA LEU A 306 2.93 25.13 -26.07
C LEU A 306 4.46 25.18 -25.89
N GLY A 307 4.99 24.31 -25.04
CA GLY A 307 6.43 24.22 -24.74
C GLY A 307 6.91 25.18 -23.64
N THR A 308 6.06 26.04 -23.10
CA THR A 308 6.44 26.96 -22.02
C THR A 308 6.63 26.20 -20.71
N ALA A 309 7.82 26.31 -20.10
CA ALA A 309 8.07 25.82 -18.75
C ALA A 309 7.51 26.79 -17.70
N VAL A 310 6.74 26.28 -16.74
CA VAL A 310 6.09 27.06 -15.69
C VAL A 310 6.33 26.36 -14.35
N THR A 311 6.84 27.09 -13.38
CA THR A 311 7.00 26.63 -12.00
C THR A 311 5.78 27.01 -11.19
N LEU A 312 5.18 26.04 -10.53
CA LEU A 312 3.92 26.17 -9.79
C LEU A 312 4.03 25.42 -8.47
N PRO A 313 3.27 25.80 -7.43
CA PRO A 313 3.07 24.92 -6.28
C PRO A 313 2.50 23.57 -6.72
N VAL A 314 2.91 22.47 -6.07
CA VAL A 314 2.45 21.11 -6.41
C VAL A 314 0.94 20.99 -6.37
N ILE A 315 0.28 21.68 -5.43
CA ILE A 315 -1.18 21.88 -5.43
C ILE A 315 -1.46 23.31 -5.88
N HIS A 316 -2.17 23.52 -6.98
CA HIS A 316 -2.49 24.87 -7.47
C HIS A 316 -3.91 24.95 -8.04
N GLY A 317 -4.40 26.16 -8.29
CA GLY A 317 -5.74 26.37 -8.83
C GLY A 317 -5.73 26.37 -10.36
N HIS A 318 -6.87 26.09 -10.98
CA HIS A 318 -6.98 26.14 -12.45
C HIS A 318 -6.58 27.52 -13.03
N ARG A 319 -6.94 28.62 -12.36
CA ARG A 319 -6.58 30.00 -12.76
C ARG A 319 -5.07 30.26 -12.86
N ASP A 320 -4.25 29.41 -12.25
CA ASP A 320 -2.80 29.52 -12.36
C ASP A 320 -2.33 29.15 -13.77
N VAL A 321 -3.04 28.25 -14.45
CA VAL A 321 -2.67 27.68 -15.76
C VAL A 321 -3.67 27.93 -16.89
N GLY A 322 -4.87 28.40 -16.59
CA GLY A 322 -5.93 28.70 -17.56
C GLY A 322 -6.48 30.12 -17.42
N TYR A 323 -7.07 30.64 -18.51
CA TYR A 323 -7.84 31.89 -18.47
C TYR A 323 -9.23 31.63 -17.88
N THR A 324 -9.33 31.61 -16.54
CA THR A 324 -10.55 31.25 -15.82
C THR A 324 -10.56 31.83 -14.41
N GLU A 325 -11.75 31.98 -13.83
CA GLU A 325 -11.95 32.29 -12.41
C GLU A 325 -11.85 31.03 -11.52
N CYS A 326 -11.86 29.83 -12.09
CA CYS A 326 -11.78 28.56 -11.34
C CYS A 326 -10.47 28.46 -10.51
N PRO A 327 -10.49 28.13 -9.20
CA PRO A 327 -11.55 27.48 -8.41
C PRO A 327 -12.61 28.42 -7.77
N GLY A 328 -12.63 29.70 -8.11
CA GLY A 328 -13.38 30.75 -7.40
C GLY A 328 -12.50 31.45 -6.35
N ASP A 329 -12.78 32.72 -6.06
CA ASP A 329 -11.91 33.56 -5.21
C ASP A 329 -11.78 33.06 -3.77
N LEU A 330 -12.85 32.59 -3.14
CA LEU A 330 -12.80 32.10 -1.78
C LEU A 330 -12.13 30.73 -1.70
N ALA A 331 -12.40 29.83 -2.64
CA ALA A 331 -11.68 28.55 -2.72
C ALA A 331 -10.19 28.74 -3.02
N TYR A 332 -9.82 29.72 -3.84
CA TYR A 332 -8.43 29.99 -4.18
C TYR A 332 -7.63 30.50 -2.96
N GLN A 333 -8.27 31.30 -2.10
CA GLN A 333 -7.67 31.77 -0.84
C GLN A 333 -7.35 30.63 0.14
N GLU A 334 -8.07 29.49 0.06
CA GLU A 334 -7.85 28.32 0.91
C GLU A 334 -6.65 27.46 0.48
N LEU A 335 -6.10 27.64 -0.74
CA LEU A 335 -5.04 26.77 -1.26
C LEU A 335 -3.79 26.67 -0.36
N PRO A 336 -3.28 27.75 0.28
CA PRO A 336 -2.18 27.62 1.23
C PRO A 336 -2.52 26.75 2.45
N ALA A 337 -3.72 26.90 3.02
CA ALA A 337 -4.18 26.10 4.16
C ALA A 337 -4.39 24.64 3.75
N LEU A 338 -4.95 24.41 2.55
CA LEU A 338 -5.12 23.08 1.97
C LEU A 338 -3.77 22.36 1.81
N ARG A 339 -2.73 23.03 1.29
CA ARG A 339 -1.37 22.45 1.17
C ARG A 339 -0.81 21.99 2.52
N GLN A 340 -0.98 22.83 3.56
CA GLN A 340 -0.56 22.47 4.91
C GLN A 340 -1.33 21.27 5.44
N ARG A 341 -2.65 21.27 5.27
CA ARG A 341 -3.49 20.14 5.69
C ARG A 341 -3.12 18.85 4.98
N VAL A 342 -2.82 18.92 3.68
CA VAL A 342 -2.33 17.76 2.91
C VAL A 342 -0.99 17.27 3.46
N ALA A 343 -0.05 18.16 3.77
CA ALA A 343 1.23 17.79 4.37
C ALA A 343 1.06 17.07 5.72
N GLU A 344 0.17 17.58 6.58
CA GLU A 344 -0.17 16.94 7.86
C GLU A 344 -0.73 15.52 7.67
N LEU A 345 -1.67 15.34 6.72
CA LEU A 345 -2.28 14.05 6.42
C LEU A 345 -1.29 13.06 5.81
N MET A 346 -0.33 13.55 5.01
CA MET A 346 0.72 12.71 4.43
C MET A 346 1.73 12.23 5.48
N GLY A 347 1.94 12.98 6.57
CA GLY A 347 2.93 12.65 7.58
C GLY A 347 4.34 12.51 6.98
N ASP A 348 5.15 11.60 7.53
CA ASP A 348 6.46 11.27 6.97
C ASP A 348 6.36 10.24 5.84
N TRP A 349 5.77 10.67 4.73
CA TRP A 349 5.64 9.87 3.52
C TRP A 349 7.01 9.50 2.92
N THR A 350 8.07 10.25 3.23
CA THR A 350 9.43 9.98 2.77
C THR A 350 10.10 8.84 3.53
N ALA A 351 9.60 8.41 4.69
CA ALA A 351 10.15 7.26 5.40
C ALA A 351 9.85 5.89 4.74
N GLY A 352 8.94 5.86 3.75
CA GLY A 352 8.54 4.63 3.06
C GLY A 352 9.71 3.91 2.38
N ALA A 353 9.84 2.60 2.59
CA ALA A 353 10.95 1.81 2.05
C ALA A 353 10.99 1.82 0.51
N ILE A 354 9.82 1.81 -0.15
CA ILE A 354 9.71 1.90 -1.59
C ILE A 354 10.14 3.28 -2.09
N TYR A 355 9.67 4.35 -1.45
CA TYR A 355 10.14 5.71 -1.73
C TYR A 355 11.65 5.83 -1.61
N GLN A 356 12.24 5.33 -0.51
CA GLN A 356 13.70 5.39 -0.30
C GLN A 356 14.46 4.65 -1.40
N LYS A 357 13.97 3.49 -1.84
CA LYS A 357 14.54 2.74 -2.97
C LYS A 357 14.42 3.51 -4.28
N TRP A 358 13.26 4.10 -4.55
CA TRP A 358 13.02 4.91 -5.74
C TRP A 358 13.89 6.16 -5.77
N GLN A 359 14.03 6.85 -4.63
CA GLN A 359 14.88 8.01 -4.47
C GLN A 359 16.36 7.67 -4.70
N ALA A 360 16.84 6.56 -4.12
CA ALA A 360 18.21 6.06 -4.33
C ALA A 360 18.48 5.66 -5.78
N ALA A 361 17.46 5.26 -6.54
CA ALA A 361 17.55 4.98 -7.96
C ALA A 361 17.57 6.25 -8.84
N GLY A 362 17.50 7.46 -8.25
CA GLY A 362 17.49 8.72 -9.00
C GLY A 362 16.09 9.26 -9.30
N ALA A 363 15.07 8.82 -8.57
CA ALA A 363 13.70 9.32 -8.63
C ALA A 363 13.11 9.27 -10.06
N ASP A 364 12.28 10.26 -10.45
CA ASP A 364 11.64 10.36 -11.78
C ASP A 364 12.66 10.32 -12.94
N ALA A 365 13.89 10.82 -12.72
CA ALA A 365 14.95 10.84 -13.73
C ALA A 365 15.68 9.49 -13.84
N GLY A 366 15.53 8.63 -12.84
CA GLY A 366 16.17 7.33 -12.73
C GLY A 366 15.65 6.27 -13.72
N PRO A 367 16.17 5.04 -13.60
CA PRO A 367 15.79 3.92 -14.47
C PRO A 367 14.39 3.37 -14.16
N LEU A 368 13.83 3.66 -12.98
CA LEU A 368 12.45 3.32 -12.63
C LEU A 368 11.45 4.29 -13.27
N GLY A 369 11.82 5.57 -13.42
CA GLY A 369 10.87 6.63 -13.75
C GLY A 369 9.95 6.96 -12.57
N GLY A 370 8.87 7.68 -12.84
CA GLY A 370 7.88 8.01 -11.81
C GLY A 370 7.02 6.82 -11.41
N ALA A 371 6.37 6.92 -10.25
CA ALA A 371 5.33 5.99 -9.84
C ALA A 371 4.14 6.10 -10.81
N TYR A 372 3.92 5.04 -11.59
CA TYR A 372 2.85 4.94 -12.58
C TYR A 372 1.55 4.56 -11.87
N GLU A 373 1.56 3.42 -11.18
CA GLU A 373 0.52 3.10 -10.19
C GLU A 373 0.92 3.75 -8.87
N LEU A 374 0.00 4.49 -8.26
CA LEU A 374 0.25 5.08 -6.94
C LEU A 374 0.60 3.99 -5.91
N GLU A 375 1.51 4.31 -4.99
CA GLU A 375 1.88 3.36 -3.93
C GLU A 375 0.66 3.04 -3.05
N GLN A 376 0.36 1.74 -2.95
CA GLN A 376 -0.84 1.23 -2.29
C GLN A 376 -0.53 0.08 -1.34
N ASP A 377 -1.50 -0.25 -0.49
CA ASP A 377 -1.42 -1.40 0.40
C ASP A 377 -1.34 -2.71 -0.40
N ALA A 378 -0.58 -3.66 0.15
CA ALA A 378 -0.50 -5.05 -0.29
C ALA A 378 -0.86 -5.98 0.88
N ALA A 379 -0.85 -7.29 0.66
CA ALA A 379 -1.20 -8.26 1.71
C ALA A 379 -0.36 -8.10 2.99
N ASP A 380 -0.85 -8.59 4.12
CA ASP A 380 -0.08 -8.70 5.38
C ASP A 380 0.62 -7.39 5.84
N GLY A 381 0.05 -6.23 5.51
CA GLY A 381 0.59 -4.92 5.87
C GLY A 381 1.78 -4.47 5.02
N GLY A 382 2.01 -5.12 3.87
CA GLY A 382 2.99 -4.67 2.89
C GLY A 382 2.50 -3.53 2.01
N ARG A 383 3.39 -3.08 1.13
CA ARG A 383 3.20 -1.96 0.21
C ARG A 383 3.67 -2.35 -1.18
N GLN A 384 3.06 -1.77 -2.21
CA GLN A 384 3.43 -2.01 -3.60
C GLN A 384 3.24 -0.78 -4.49
N THR A 385 3.99 -0.72 -5.58
CA THR A 385 3.79 0.25 -6.68
C THR A 385 4.32 -0.35 -7.99
N ALA A 386 3.85 0.17 -9.12
CA ALA A 386 4.45 -0.05 -10.43
C ALA A 386 5.03 1.26 -10.97
N PHE A 387 6.20 1.19 -11.58
CA PHE A 387 6.88 2.34 -12.15
C PHE A 387 6.75 2.41 -13.67
N ALA A 388 6.81 3.63 -14.20
CA ALA A 388 6.60 3.90 -15.62
C ALA A 388 7.65 3.26 -16.55
N ARG A 389 8.90 3.11 -16.08
CA ARG A 389 10.00 2.61 -16.90
C ARG A 389 10.40 1.20 -16.49
N GLY A 390 10.69 0.39 -17.51
CA GLY A 390 11.13 -0.99 -17.36
C GLY A 390 10.02 -1.96 -16.91
N ALA A 391 8.76 -1.52 -16.82
CA ALA A 391 7.65 -2.33 -16.30
C ALA A 391 7.98 -2.98 -14.94
N LYS A 392 8.71 -2.26 -14.09
CA LYS A 392 9.17 -2.75 -12.78
C LYS A 392 8.11 -2.47 -11.72
N SER A 393 7.88 -3.44 -10.84
CA SER A 393 7.08 -3.26 -9.64
C SER A 393 8.00 -3.35 -8.42
N ALA A 394 7.75 -2.51 -7.42
CA ALA A 394 8.38 -2.66 -6.10
C ALA A 394 7.38 -3.21 -5.11
N TYR A 395 7.85 -4.12 -4.27
CA TYR A 395 7.10 -4.67 -3.15
C TYR A 395 7.92 -4.56 -1.88
N TRP A 396 7.26 -4.25 -0.77
CA TRP A 396 7.84 -4.19 0.56
C TRP A 396 6.89 -4.81 1.58
N SER A 397 7.44 -5.40 2.64
CA SER A 397 6.70 -5.84 3.81
C SER A 397 7.51 -5.59 5.08
N PRO A 398 6.91 -5.60 6.28
CA PRO A 398 7.67 -5.51 7.53
C PRO A 398 8.75 -6.59 7.70
N ALA A 399 8.64 -7.70 6.96
CA ALA A 399 9.58 -8.83 7.00
C ALA A 399 10.64 -8.81 5.88
N THR A 400 10.56 -7.85 4.93
CA THR A 400 11.46 -7.78 3.77
C THR A 400 11.92 -6.36 3.50
N GLU A 401 13.03 -6.22 2.76
CA GLU A 401 13.37 -4.94 2.15
C GLU A 401 12.50 -4.68 0.92
N ALA A 402 12.48 -3.42 0.46
CA ALA A 402 11.81 -3.07 -0.79
C ALA A 402 12.57 -3.73 -1.94
N SER A 403 11.89 -4.59 -2.70
CA SER A 403 12.50 -5.39 -3.76
C SER A 403 11.77 -5.19 -5.09
N LEU A 404 12.54 -5.11 -6.17
CA LEU A 404 12.06 -4.96 -7.53
C LEU A 404 11.81 -6.31 -8.18
N ILE A 405 10.65 -6.43 -8.81
CA ILE A 405 10.26 -7.60 -9.59
C ILE A 405 9.72 -7.13 -10.95
N GLU A 406 10.16 -7.79 -12.02
CA GLU A 406 9.83 -7.37 -13.39
C GLU A 406 9.66 -8.56 -14.34
N GLY A 407 9.21 -8.26 -15.56
CA GLY A 407 9.12 -9.20 -16.67
C GLY A 407 8.46 -10.55 -16.37
N MET A 408 9.01 -11.60 -16.96
CA MET A 408 8.46 -12.96 -16.88
C MET A 408 8.52 -13.55 -15.47
N ILE A 409 9.45 -13.08 -14.62
CA ILE A 409 9.53 -13.52 -13.22
C ILE A 409 8.34 -12.96 -12.44
N ARG A 410 8.02 -11.67 -12.59
CA ARG A 410 6.83 -11.06 -11.98
C ARG A 410 5.56 -11.78 -12.43
N ASP A 411 5.44 -12.04 -13.72
CA ASP A 411 4.23 -12.63 -14.29
C ASP A 411 4.04 -14.07 -13.76
N LYS A 412 5.11 -14.86 -13.72
CA LYS A 412 5.10 -16.19 -13.07
C LYS A 412 4.77 -16.10 -11.58
N TRP A 413 5.33 -15.15 -10.84
CA TRP A 413 5.03 -14.97 -9.42
C TRP A 413 3.54 -14.63 -9.20
N ARG A 414 2.94 -13.80 -10.07
CA ARG A 414 1.51 -13.49 -10.04
C ARG A 414 0.63 -14.71 -10.34
N GLU A 415 1.04 -15.61 -11.25
CA GLU A 415 0.36 -16.90 -11.48
C GLU A 415 0.34 -17.77 -10.20
N HIS A 416 1.34 -17.63 -9.34
CA HIS A 416 1.44 -18.32 -8.05
C HIS A 416 0.77 -17.55 -6.88
N GLY A 417 -0.05 -16.54 -7.18
CA GLY A 417 -0.80 -15.76 -6.19
C GLY A 417 -0.04 -14.57 -5.60
N ALA A 418 1.07 -14.16 -6.21
CA ALA A 418 1.88 -13.01 -5.82
C ALA A 418 2.26 -13.04 -4.32
N GLU A 419 2.20 -11.90 -3.62
CA GLU A 419 2.61 -11.77 -2.23
C GLU A 419 1.70 -12.52 -1.24
N ALA A 420 0.46 -12.81 -1.65
CA ALA A 420 -0.48 -13.63 -0.88
C ALA A 420 -0.27 -15.14 -1.13
N GLY A 421 0.54 -15.50 -2.12
CA GLY A 421 0.86 -16.88 -2.48
C GLY A 421 1.93 -17.51 -1.57
N ALA A 422 2.20 -18.80 -1.80
CA ALA A 422 3.16 -19.56 -0.98
C ALA A 422 4.61 -19.02 -1.05
N LEU A 423 4.96 -18.35 -2.16
CA LEU A 423 6.25 -17.68 -2.31
C LEU A 423 6.33 -16.40 -1.46
N GLY A 424 5.22 -15.72 -1.19
CA GLY A 424 5.22 -14.46 -0.46
C GLY A 424 5.98 -13.35 -1.17
N TYR A 425 6.49 -12.39 -0.39
CA TYR A 425 7.21 -11.21 -0.88
C TYR A 425 8.58 -11.54 -1.51
N PRO A 426 9.01 -10.80 -2.55
CA PRO A 426 10.39 -10.86 -3.02
C PRO A 426 11.37 -10.35 -1.95
N ARG A 427 12.53 -11.02 -1.84
CA ARG A 427 13.65 -10.65 -0.95
C ARG A 427 14.84 -10.04 -1.68
N THR A 428 14.90 -10.19 -2.99
CA THR A 428 15.93 -9.60 -3.83
C THR A 428 15.27 -8.83 -4.94
N ASP A 429 16.01 -7.86 -5.49
CA ASP A 429 15.74 -7.38 -6.84
C ASP A 429 15.91 -8.53 -7.86
N GLU A 430 15.50 -8.30 -9.11
CA GLU A 430 15.78 -9.24 -10.19
C GLU A 430 17.28 -9.22 -10.53
N LEU A 431 17.98 -10.28 -10.15
CA LEU A 431 19.43 -10.43 -10.32
C LEU A 431 19.77 -11.22 -11.58
N SER A 432 20.94 -10.95 -12.15
CA SER A 432 21.54 -11.83 -13.17
C SER A 432 22.09 -13.09 -12.54
N THR A 433 21.88 -14.22 -13.19
CA THR A 433 22.55 -15.47 -12.80
C THR A 433 24.06 -15.37 -13.04
N PRO A 434 24.88 -16.07 -12.24
CA PRO A 434 26.34 -16.09 -12.39
C PRO A 434 26.86 -16.50 -13.77
N ASP A 435 26.14 -17.35 -14.50
CA ASP A 435 26.48 -17.76 -15.87
C ASP A 435 26.14 -16.71 -16.95
N GLY A 436 25.54 -15.58 -16.55
CA GLY A 436 25.15 -14.46 -17.42
C GLY A 436 23.98 -14.75 -18.37
N SER A 437 23.31 -15.90 -18.23
CA SER A 437 22.32 -16.38 -19.20
C SER A 437 20.87 -16.12 -18.77
N GLY A 438 20.63 -15.98 -17.47
CA GLY A 438 19.30 -15.91 -16.89
C GLY A 438 19.15 -14.80 -15.86
N ARG A 439 17.94 -14.74 -15.30
CA ARG A 439 17.53 -13.82 -14.24
C ARG A 439 16.85 -14.59 -13.12
N TYR A 440 16.87 -14.06 -11.91
CA TYR A 440 16.14 -14.67 -10.79
C TYR A 440 15.74 -13.66 -9.71
N ASN A 441 14.70 -14.02 -8.96
CA ASN A 441 14.38 -13.44 -7.66
C ASN A 441 14.32 -14.54 -6.60
N HIS A 442 14.74 -14.21 -5.37
CA HIS A 442 14.46 -15.02 -4.19
C HIS A 442 13.23 -14.46 -3.46
N PHE A 443 12.47 -15.35 -2.82
CA PHE A 443 11.23 -15.00 -2.15
C PHE A 443 11.25 -15.38 -0.66
N ALA A 444 10.40 -14.72 0.12
CA ALA A 444 10.41 -14.85 1.58
C ALA A 444 9.71 -16.09 2.10
N GLY A 445 8.73 -16.60 1.35
CA GLY A 445 7.97 -17.80 1.63
C GLY A 445 8.53 -19.03 0.93
N ALA A 446 8.23 -20.19 1.52
CA ALA A 446 8.55 -21.52 1.01
C ALA A 446 10.04 -21.81 0.68
N ASP A 447 10.97 -20.93 1.09
CA ASP A 447 12.34 -20.91 0.60
C ASP A 447 12.39 -20.96 -0.94
N GLY A 448 11.52 -20.16 -1.57
CA GLY A 448 11.30 -20.18 -3.01
C GLY A 448 12.23 -19.27 -3.80
N SER A 449 12.40 -19.60 -5.07
CA SER A 449 13.00 -18.77 -6.11
C SER A 449 12.21 -18.93 -7.41
N ILE A 450 12.28 -17.92 -8.26
CA ILE A 450 11.87 -18.05 -9.66
C ILE A 450 13.08 -17.69 -10.52
N TYR A 451 13.43 -18.59 -11.45
CA TYR A 451 14.50 -18.40 -12.41
C TYR A 451 13.91 -18.29 -13.82
N TRP A 452 14.50 -17.43 -14.65
CA TRP A 452 14.09 -17.23 -16.04
C TRP A 452 15.29 -17.27 -16.99
N THR A 453 15.10 -17.90 -18.14
CA THR A 453 15.97 -17.75 -19.32
C THR A 453 15.12 -17.61 -20.58
N PRO A 454 15.67 -17.09 -21.70
CA PRO A 454 14.94 -16.99 -22.97
C PRO A 454 14.39 -18.33 -23.51
N TRP A 455 15.02 -19.46 -23.20
CA TRP A 455 14.63 -20.77 -23.76
C TRP A 455 13.88 -21.68 -22.80
N THR A 456 13.99 -21.48 -21.47
CA THR A 456 13.17 -22.20 -20.51
C THR A 456 11.89 -21.46 -20.14
N GLY A 457 11.88 -20.13 -20.22
CA GLY A 457 10.84 -19.34 -19.55
C GLY A 457 11.08 -19.26 -18.04
N ALA A 458 10.12 -18.65 -17.32
CA ALA A 458 10.21 -18.43 -15.88
C ALA A 458 9.63 -19.63 -15.14
N HIS A 459 10.38 -20.15 -14.16
CA HIS A 459 10.00 -21.34 -13.40
C HIS A 459 10.30 -21.21 -11.92
N GLU A 460 9.33 -21.65 -11.13
CA GLU A 460 9.41 -21.71 -9.68
C GLU A 460 10.18 -22.94 -9.20
N ILE A 461 11.03 -22.76 -8.18
CA ILE A 461 11.75 -23.83 -7.50
C ILE A 461 11.91 -23.48 -6.02
N ARG A 462 11.64 -24.44 -5.12
CA ARG A 462 11.61 -24.17 -3.67
C ARG A 462 12.06 -25.34 -2.81
N GLY A 463 12.12 -25.08 -1.50
CA GLY A 463 12.33 -26.10 -0.47
C GLY A 463 13.51 -27.05 -0.73
N LEU A 464 13.29 -28.34 -0.50
CA LEU A 464 14.36 -29.34 -0.57
C LEU A 464 14.81 -29.65 -2.01
N ILE A 465 13.96 -29.42 -3.02
CA ILE A 465 14.37 -29.54 -4.43
C ILE A 465 15.35 -28.43 -4.80
N LYS A 466 15.02 -27.17 -4.45
CA LYS A 466 15.95 -26.04 -4.59
C LYS A 466 17.26 -26.30 -3.85
N ALA A 467 17.20 -26.79 -2.61
CA ALA A 467 18.38 -27.09 -1.82
C ALA A 467 19.28 -28.16 -2.47
N LYS A 468 18.68 -29.21 -3.07
CA LYS A 468 19.44 -30.21 -3.84
C LYS A 468 20.05 -29.60 -5.11
N TRP A 469 19.29 -28.83 -5.88
CA TRP A 469 19.81 -28.14 -7.06
C TRP A 469 20.98 -27.20 -6.72
N ALA A 470 20.89 -26.49 -5.58
CA ALA A 470 21.98 -25.68 -5.04
C ALA A 470 23.25 -26.49 -4.73
N GLN A 471 23.11 -27.67 -4.11
CA GLN A 471 24.24 -28.58 -3.85
C GLN A 471 24.91 -29.06 -5.14
N LEU A 472 24.15 -29.17 -6.23
CA LEU A 472 24.65 -29.57 -7.54
C LEU A 472 25.26 -28.40 -8.34
N GLY A 473 25.35 -27.20 -7.76
CA GLY A 473 25.97 -26.04 -8.39
C GLY A 473 24.99 -25.13 -9.14
N TRP A 474 23.69 -25.16 -8.81
CA TRP A 474 22.66 -24.31 -9.41
C TRP A 474 22.65 -24.41 -10.95
N GLU A 475 22.48 -23.29 -11.66
CA GLU A 475 22.47 -23.22 -13.12
C GLU A 475 23.82 -23.56 -13.78
N ASN A 476 24.91 -23.43 -13.03
CA ASN A 476 26.25 -23.87 -13.44
C ASN A 476 26.44 -25.39 -13.31
N GLY A 477 25.53 -26.04 -12.57
CA GLY A 477 25.51 -27.47 -12.35
C GLY A 477 25.13 -28.29 -13.59
N PRO A 478 25.15 -29.63 -13.45
CA PRO A 478 24.87 -30.55 -14.56
C PRO A 478 23.41 -30.49 -15.03
N LEU A 479 22.50 -29.93 -14.22
CA LEU A 479 21.08 -29.85 -14.54
C LEU A 479 20.72 -28.58 -15.31
N GLY A 480 21.49 -27.49 -15.19
CA GLY A 480 21.13 -26.20 -15.79
C GLY A 480 19.90 -25.59 -15.11
N TYR A 481 18.99 -25.04 -15.90
CA TYR A 481 17.80 -24.30 -15.46
C TYR A 481 16.55 -25.16 -15.33
N PRO A 482 15.62 -24.83 -14.41
CA PRO A 482 14.31 -25.49 -14.36
C PRO A 482 13.53 -25.27 -15.67
N ARG A 483 12.77 -26.29 -16.09
CA ARG A 483 11.81 -26.30 -17.21
C ARG A 483 10.36 -26.50 -16.76
N THR A 484 10.15 -26.68 -15.47
CA THR A 484 8.84 -26.77 -14.84
C THR A 484 8.89 -26.02 -13.52
N ASP A 485 7.73 -25.56 -13.07
CA ASP A 485 7.51 -25.22 -11.66
C ASP A 485 7.62 -26.50 -10.80
N GLU A 486 7.60 -26.39 -9.47
CA GLU A 486 7.60 -27.55 -8.59
C GLU A 486 6.23 -28.27 -8.59
N LEU A 487 6.14 -29.36 -9.36
CA LEU A 487 4.90 -30.12 -9.55
C LEU A 487 4.79 -31.27 -8.55
N GLY A 488 3.56 -31.66 -8.22
CA GLY A 488 3.30 -32.92 -7.51
C GLY A 488 3.46 -34.11 -8.45
N THR A 489 4.00 -35.21 -7.95
CA THR A 489 4.04 -36.46 -8.72
C THR A 489 2.63 -37.04 -8.93
N PRO A 490 2.38 -37.75 -10.04
CA PRO A 490 1.09 -38.35 -10.32
C PRO A 490 0.51 -39.26 -9.23
N ASP A 491 1.34 -39.94 -8.44
CA ASP A 491 0.90 -40.78 -7.30
C ASP A 491 0.46 -39.97 -6.07
N GLY A 492 0.67 -38.64 -6.05
CA GLY A 492 0.31 -37.74 -4.97
C GLY A 492 1.26 -37.77 -3.76
N VAL A 493 2.43 -38.42 -3.85
CA VAL A 493 3.35 -38.61 -2.72
C VAL A 493 4.51 -37.61 -2.75
N GLY A 494 5.11 -37.42 -3.92
CA GLY A 494 6.33 -36.64 -4.11
C GLY A 494 6.12 -35.34 -4.84
N ARG A 495 7.23 -34.63 -5.05
CA ARG A 495 7.32 -33.42 -5.86
C ARG A 495 8.54 -33.49 -6.77
N TYR A 496 8.54 -32.73 -7.86
CA TYR A 496 9.68 -32.68 -8.77
C TYR A 496 9.78 -31.37 -9.56
N ASN A 497 11.00 -31.09 -10.02
CA ASN A 497 11.26 -30.17 -11.13
C ASN A 497 12.03 -30.92 -12.24
N HIS A 498 11.70 -30.61 -13.50
CA HIS A 498 12.54 -30.99 -14.64
C HIS A 498 13.51 -29.85 -14.99
N PHE A 499 14.67 -30.18 -15.56
CA PHE A 499 15.71 -29.22 -15.91
C PHE A 499 16.16 -29.34 -17.38
N ASP A 500 16.76 -28.28 -17.94
CA ASP A 500 17.08 -28.16 -19.36
C ASP A 500 18.30 -28.97 -19.81
N ARG A 501 19.32 -29.11 -18.95
CA ARG A 501 20.53 -29.87 -19.27
C ARG A 501 20.47 -31.31 -18.76
N SER A 502 21.28 -32.15 -19.39
CA SER A 502 21.45 -33.58 -19.08
C SER A 502 20.17 -34.41 -19.07
N ASN A 503 19.05 -33.90 -19.61
CA ASN A 503 17.72 -34.47 -19.37
C ASN A 503 17.48 -34.69 -17.86
N GLY A 504 17.80 -33.68 -17.04
CA GLY A 504 17.84 -33.78 -15.60
C GLY A 504 16.49 -33.60 -14.91
N SER A 505 16.34 -34.17 -13.73
CA SER A 505 15.23 -33.92 -12.80
C SER A 505 15.70 -34.04 -11.37
N VAL A 506 15.01 -33.36 -10.46
CA VAL A 506 15.14 -33.61 -9.03
C VAL A 506 13.77 -34.01 -8.52
N TYR A 507 13.70 -35.17 -7.86
CA TYR A 507 12.49 -35.68 -7.23
C TYR A 507 12.67 -35.67 -5.71
N TRP A 508 11.60 -35.34 -4.99
CA TRP A 508 11.56 -35.34 -3.54
C TRP A 508 10.36 -36.10 -3.01
N THR A 509 10.55 -36.86 -1.92
CA THR A 509 9.47 -37.33 -1.05
C THR A 509 9.87 -37.16 0.42
N PRO A 510 8.91 -37.21 1.36
CA PRO A 510 9.24 -37.26 2.79
C PRO A 510 10.13 -38.46 3.18
N GLY A 511 10.00 -39.58 2.47
CA GLY A 511 10.70 -40.83 2.81
C GLY A 511 12.10 -40.96 2.21
N THR A 512 12.35 -40.35 1.05
CA THR A 512 13.62 -40.47 0.33
C THR A 512 14.47 -39.20 0.41
N GLY A 513 13.87 -38.03 0.65
CA GLY A 513 14.56 -36.75 0.45
C GLY A 513 14.64 -36.38 -1.04
N ALA A 514 15.37 -35.30 -1.35
CA ALA A 514 15.51 -34.80 -2.71
C ALA A 514 16.73 -35.44 -3.39
N HIS A 515 16.54 -36.03 -4.57
CA HIS A 515 17.60 -36.69 -5.34
C HIS A 515 17.50 -36.32 -6.82
N GLU A 516 18.67 -36.15 -7.42
CA GLU A 516 18.83 -35.97 -8.85
C GLU A 516 18.71 -37.29 -9.62
N ILE A 517 18.11 -37.20 -10.81
CA ILE A 517 18.07 -38.29 -11.78
C ILE A 517 18.18 -37.69 -13.19
N ARG A 518 19.08 -38.22 -14.03
CA ARG A 518 19.34 -37.64 -15.36
C ARG A 518 19.74 -38.68 -16.42
N GLY A 519 19.81 -38.22 -17.66
CA GLY A 519 20.31 -38.97 -18.81
C GLY A 519 19.59 -40.31 -19.03
N ALA A 520 20.36 -41.31 -19.49
CA ALA A 520 19.84 -42.61 -19.88
C ALA A 520 19.21 -43.40 -18.72
N ILE A 521 19.67 -43.17 -17.48
CA ILE A 521 19.10 -43.77 -16.27
C ILE A 521 17.68 -43.23 -16.04
N LYS A 522 17.48 -41.91 -16.13
CA LYS A 522 16.15 -41.30 -16.07
C LYS A 522 15.24 -41.81 -17.18
N ASP A 523 15.75 -41.90 -18.41
CA ASP A 523 14.97 -42.41 -19.55
C ASP A 523 14.51 -43.84 -19.33
N ARG A 524 15.35 -44.69 -18.74
CA ARG A 524 14.95 -46.05 -18.39
C ARG A 524 13.91 -46.08 -17.28
N TRP A 525 14.09 -45.30 -16.22
CA TRP A 525 13.10 -45.18 -15.15
C TRP A 525 11.74 -44.69 -15.66
N ALA A 526 11.75 -43.72 -16.58
CA ALA A 526 10.58 -43.24 -17.28
C ALA A 526 9.85 -44.34 -18.07
N GLN A 527 10.61 -45.15 -18.83
CA GLN A 527 10.06 -46.26 -19.64
C GLN A 527 9.36 -47.33 -18.79
N VAL A 528 9.81 -47.54 -17.55
CA VAL A 528 9.20 -48.53 -16.64
C VAL A 528 8.10 -47.95 -15.75
N GLY A 529 7.77 -46.66 -15.92
CA GLY A 529 6.63 -46.02 -15.26
C GLY A 529 6.96 -45.05 -14.13
N TRP A 530 8.18 -44.48 -14.12
CA TRP A 530 8.62 -43.47 -13.15
C TRP A 530 8.42 -43.92 -11.69
N GLU A 531 7.94 -43.04 -10.81
CA GLU A 531 7.72 -43.31 -9.39
C GLU A 531 6.66 -44.40 -9.12
N ARG A 532 5.81 -44.68 -10.10
CA ARG A 532 4.80 -45.77 -10.05
C ARG A 532 5.35 -47.12 -10.51
N SER A 533 6.59 -47.15 -11.01
CA SER A 533 7.26 -48.40 -11.38
C SER A 533 7.58 -49.25 -10.16
N TYR A 534 7.95 -50.52 -10.40
CA TYR A 534 8.43 -51.40 -9.34
C TYR A 534 9.73 -50.93 -8.69
N LEU A 535 10.42 -49.91 -9.23
CA LEU A 535 11.60 -49.32 -8.60
C LEU A 535 11.23 -48.29 -7.51
N GLY A 536 10.09 -47.62 -7.63
CA GLY A 536 9.69 -46.51 -6.76
C GLY A 536 10.50 -45.23 -7.00
N TYR A 537 10.68 -44.43 -5.93
CA TYR A 537 11.42 -43.17 -5.96
C TYR A 537 12.94 -43.35 -5.89
N PRO A 538 13.73 -42.42 -6.43
CA PRO A 538 15.17 -42.38 -6.21
C PRO A 538 15.52 -42.22 -4.72
N THR A 539 16.53 -42.94 -4.28
CA THR A 539 17.14 -42.87 -2.93
C THR A 539 18.60 -42.40 -2.97
N SER A 540 19.16 -42.20 -4.16
CA SER A 540 20.47 -41.59 -4.38
C SER A 540 20.45 -40.68 -5.60
N ASP A 541 21.32 -39.67 -5.60
CA ASP A 541 21.80 -39.04 -6.84
C ASP A 541 22.51 -40.08 -7.72
N GLU A 542 22.76 -39.75 -8.99
CA GLU A 542 23.56 -40.60 -9.87
C GLU A 542 25.04 -40.60 -9.46
N TYR A 543 25.61 -41.77 -9.18
CA TYR A 543 27.01 -41.93 -8.77
C TYR A 543 27.81 -42.86 -9.71
N ALA A 544 29.13 -42.72 -9.69
CA ALA A 544 30.03 -43.51 -10.51
C ALA A 544 30.16 -44.95 -9.97
N VAL A 545 30.15 -45.92 -10.88
CA VAL A 545 30.44 -47.34 -10.61
C VAL A 545 31.44 -47.86 -11.63
N PRO A 546 32.13 -49.00 -11.40
CA PRO A 546 32.99 -49.59 -12.41
C PRO A 546 32.23 -49.81 -13.73
N GLY A 547 32.76 -49.26 -14.82
CA GLY A 547 32.16 -49.39 -16.15
C GLY A 547 31.03 -48.40 -16.47
N GLY A 548 30.60 -47.54 -15.53
CA GLY A 548 29.54 -46.58 -15.83
C GLY A 548 28.99 -45.82 -14.63
N ARG A 549 27.65 -45.67 -14.58
CA ARG A 549 26.96 -44.88 -13.55
C ARG A 549 25.70 -45.59 -13.05
N ARG A 550 25.31 -45.31 -11.82
CA ARG A 550 24.17 -45.95 -11.15
C ARG A 550 23.35 -44.94 -10.36
N SER A 551 22.04 -45.16 -10.30
CA SER A 551 21.16 -44.56 -9.31
C SER A 551 20.38 -45.65 -8.58
N ASP A 552 20.23 -45.46 -7.27
CA ASP A 552 19.44 -46.35 -6.41
C ASP A 552 18.02 -45.80 -6.23
N PHE A 553 17.07 -46.71 -6.14
CA PHE A 553 15.64 -46.45 -5.93
C PHE A 553 15.16 -47.25 -4.72
N GLN A 554 13.95 -46.97 -4.22
CA GLN A 554 13.39 -47.63 -3.04
C GLN A 554 13.39 -49.16 -3.11
N HIS A 555 13.21 -49.72 -4.31
CA HIS A 555 13.00 -51.16 -4.51
C HIS A 555 13.94 -51.77 -5.56
N GLY A 556 14.98 -51.04 -5.97
CA GLY A 556 15.95 -51.54 -6.93
C GLY A 556 16.96 -50.47 -7.34
N TYR A 557 17.63 -50.69 -8.46
CA TYR A 557 18.62 -49.77 -9.00
C TYR A 557 18.65 -49.80 -10.52
N VAL A 558 19.22 -48.76 -11.13
CA VAL A 558 19.44 -48.65 -12.57
C VAL A 558 20.90 -48.31 -12.83
N VAL A 559 21.56 -49.08 -13.71
CA VAL A 559 22.96 -48.90 -14.12
C VAL A 559 23.01 -48.57 -15.61
N TRP A 560 23.74 -47.53 -15.96
CA TRP A 560 24.19 -47.22 -17.32
C TRP A 560 25.64 -47.64 -17.50
N ASP A 561 25.93 -48.40 -18.56
CA ASP A 561 27.27 -48.84 -18.95
C ASP A 561 27.86 -47.87 -19.99
N ALA A 562 29.02 -47.31 -19.69
CA ALA A 562 29.66 -46.29 -20.51
C ALA A 562 30.29 -46.84 -21.80
N ALA A 563 30.64 -48.13 -21.84
CA ALA A 563 31.29 -48.74 -23.00
C ALA A 563 30.29 -49.15 -24.08
N THR A 564 29.10 -49.60 -23.67
CA THR A 564 28.06 -50.14 -24.55
C THR A 564 26.87 -49.20 -24.72
N GLY A 565 26.70 -48.23 -23.82
CA GLY A 565 25.51 -47.36 -23.75
C GLY A 565 24.28 -48.07 -23.18
N ASN A 566 24.39 -49.34 -22.78
CA ASN A 566 23.27 -50.12 -22.27
C ASN A 566 22.82 -49.62 -20.91
N VAL A 567 21.50 -49.62 -20.70
CA VAL A 567 20.89 -49.33 -19.39
C VAL A 567 20.18 -50.58 -18.88
N THR A 568 20.50 -51.00 -17.66
CA THR A 568 19.89 -52.16 -17.02
C THR A 568 19.31 -51.76 -15.67
N ASP A 569 18.09 -52.21 -15.39
CA ASP A 569 17.43 -52.06 -14.11
C ASP A 569 17.33 -53.43 -13.41
N ARG A 570 17.35 -53.42 -12.08
CA ARG A 570 17.22 -54.63 -11.24
C ARG A 570 16.45 -54.32 -9.96
N PRO A 571 15.50 -55.18 -9.55
CA PRO A 571 14.91 -55.11 -8.21
C PRO A 571 15.93 -55.55 -7.15
N TYR A 572 15.71 -55.11 -5.90
CA TYR A 572 16.44 -55.61 -4.73
C TYR A 572 16.01 -57.02 -4.31
#